data_AF-A0A7Y0A7R3-F1
#
_entry.id   AF-A0A7Y0A7R3-F1
#
_cell.length_a   1.000
_cell.length_b   1.000
_cell.length_c   1.000
_cell.angle_alpha   90.00
_cell.angle_beta   90.00
_cell.angle_gamma   90.00
#
_symmetry.space_group_name_H-M   'P 1'
#
loop_
_entity.id
_entity.type
_entity.pdbx_description
1 polymer ?
#
loop_
_entity_poly.entity_id
_entity_poly.type
_entity_poly.pdbx_seq_one_letter_code
_entity_poly.pdbx_strand_id
1 'polypeptide(L)'
;MIIILKIILGSCMLLAVYYLLLQKEKMYRFNRFYLMFSILFSYTVPFISIQSENLKPSNRIQTTFETTQQALDITPGQENFNLINWIWIIYGTVTLIFLIRMIKSFIAIKKMKGRRVKYQNQNILITKECTSPFSFWNTIYLGQNYLRDNKIDPRIFLHEKSHLEQKHSVDVIIIEILKAFTWFNPSIFFYRKAIITNHEFLADEAVLKKNFNVKDYQHLILDEIISTENHNLIHTFNFTNTKKRFIMMNTKKSKLTNLKKVICIPALMITFGLFVQKTYANPIEKMVKETQKRISEPVKNVISESESTLNNTENEFSDHQSETQEGLITSRNEDRVIQDTIRPKESENTVNKNKTDQNAINQTDTPLTQNEATSLPQYPGGINEMRNKMLKVFDAAKLDPAKNNEVYKTELSYIIAEDGSITDIKAMGNNEAFNMETIVSFKKANENITWKPAKKDGKPSPYKMRIPLTMSFEN
;
A
#
# COMPACT_ATOMS: atom_id res chain seq x y z
N MET A 1 -26.27 -3.35 -7.96
CA MET A 1 -25.61 -2.37 -7.09
C MET A 1 -24.97 -2.98 -5.84
N ILE A 2 -25.65 -3.86 -5.09
CA ILE A 2 -25.13 -4.47 -3.85
C ILE A 2 -23.76 -5.17 -4.04
N ILE A 3 -23.59 -5.91 -5.15
CA ILE A 3 -22.32 -6.59 -5.48
C ILE A 3 -21.15 -5.59 -5.57
N ILE A 4 -21.36 -4.46 -6.25
CA ILE A 4 -20.33 -3.42 -6.43
C ILE A 4 -19.91 -2.85 -5.08
N LEU A 5 -20.88 -2.58 -4.20
CA LEU A 5 -20.59 -2.08 -2.85
C LEU A 5 -19.78 -3.09 -2.03
N LYS A 6 -20.10 -4.39 -2.13
CA LYS A 6 -19.33 -5.47 -1.48
C LYS A 6 -17.89 -5.52 -1.99
N ILE A 7 -17.66 -5.35 -3.29
CA ILE A 7 -16.30 -5.29 -3.88
C ILE A 7 -15.52 -4.08 -3.34
N ILE A 8 -16.13 -2.90 -3.28
CA ILE A 8 -15.47 -1.69 -2.78
C ILE A 8 -15.10 -1.86 -1.30
N LEU A 9 -16.05 -2.28 -0.46
CA LEU A 9 -15.82 -2.45 0.98
C LEU A 9 -14.80 -3.56 1.27
N GLY A 10 -14.91 -4.70 0.60
CA GLY A 10 -13.96 -5.82 0.73
C GLY A 10 -12.54 -5.41 0.35
N SER A 11 -12.38 -4.69 -0.78
CA SER A 11 -11.07 -4.26 -1.26
C SER A 11 -10.46 -3.19 -0.34
N CYS A 12 -11.26 -2.24 0.17
CA CYS A 12 -10.81 -1.28 1.18
C CYS A 12 -10.36 -1.97 2.47
N MET A 13 -11.11 -2.95 2.97
CA MET A 13 -10.80 -3.65 4.21
C MET A 13 -9.49 -4.44 4.13
N LEU A 14 -9.27 -5.18 3.04
CA LEU A 14 -8.01 -5.92 2.85
C LEU A 14 -6.82 -4.98 2.60
N LEU A 15 -7.05 -3.88 1.89
CA LEU A 15 -6.03 -2.85 1.70
C LEU A 15 -5.61 -2.22 3.04
N ALA A 16 -6.54 -2.00 3.96
CA ALA A 16 -6.23 -1.47 5.30
C ALA A 16 -5.31 -2.42 6.08
N VAL A 17 -5.55 -3.73 6.02
CA VAL A 17 -4.67 -4.74 6.62
C VAL A 17 -3.24 -4.63 6.07
N TYR A 18 -3.09 -4.42 4.76
CA TYR A 18 -1.77 -4.19 4.18
C TYR A 18 -1.08 -2.95 4.75
N TYR A 19 -1.75 -1.79 4.78
CA TYR A 19 -1.13 -0.55 5.24
C TYR A 19 -0.78 -0.56 6.73
N LEU A 20 -1.63 -1.19 7.56
CA LEU A 20 -1.43 -1.25 9.01
C LEU A 20 -0.35 -2.26 9.42
N LEU A 21 -0.34 -3.44 8.81
CA LEU A 21 0.49 -4.56 9.29
C LEU A 21 1.69 -4.88 8.38
N LEU A 22 1.51 -4.83 7.05
CA LEU A 22 2.47 -5.40 6.09
C LEU A 22 3.41 -4.36 5.47
N GLN A 23 2.94 -3.14 5.23
CA GLN A 23 3.71 -2.13 4.51
C GLN A 23 5.05 -1.82 5.17
N LYS A 24 5.12 -1.86 6.51
CA LYS A 24 6.31 -1.51 7.30
C LYS A 24 7.30 -2.68 7.45
N GLU A 25 6.96 -3.86 6.93
CA GLU A 25 7.71 -5.08 7.15
C GLU A 25 8.57 -5.49 5.94
N LYS A 26 9.78 -6.00 6.21
CA LYS A 26 10.74 -6.47 5.20
C LYS A 26 10.37 -7.87 4.68
N MET A 27 9.20 -8.00 4.07
CA MET A 27 8.67 -9.24 3.48
C MET A 27 8.03 -9.02 2.11
N TYR A 28 8.75 -8.35 1.21
CA TYR A 28 8.23 -7.83 -0.05
C TYR A 28 7.62 -8.88 -0.99
N ARG A 29 8.15 -10.12 -0.99
CA ARG A 29 7.58 -11.22 -1.78
C ARG A 29 6.19 -11.62 -1.28
N PHE A 30 6.00 -11.68 0.05
CA PHE A 30 4.70 -11.97 0.64
C PHE A 30 3.73 -10.81 0.41
N ASN A 31 4.20 -9.57 0.58
CA ASN A 31 3.40 -8.38 0.31
C ASN A 31 2.92 -8.32 -1.15
N ARG A 32 3.78 -8.68 -2.12
CA ARG A 32 3.39 -8.79 -3.53
C ARG A 32 2.24 -9.78 -3.72
N PHE A 33 2.41 -10.99 -3.18
CA PHE A 33 1.38 -12.03 -3.26
C PHE A 33 0.08 -11.58 -2.59
N TYR A 34 0.16 -11.05 -1.37
CA TYR A 34 -1.00 -10.57 -0.63
C TYR A 34 -1.75 -9.46 -1.38
N LEU A 35 -1.04 -8.46 -1.91
CA LEU A 35 -1.67 -7.35 -2.64
C LEU A 35 -2.40 -7.85 -3.90
N MET A 36 -1.77 -8.74 -4.67
CA MET A 36 -2.39 -9.31 -5.88
C MET A 36 -3.55 -10.25 -5.55
N PHE A 37 -3.37 -11.12 -4.55
CA PHE A 37 -4.39 -12.07 -4.14
C PHE A 37 -5.60 -11.36 -3.53
N SER A 38 -5.38 -10.44 -2.59
CA SER A 38 -6.46 -9.76 -1.87
C SER A 38 -7.38 -8.95 -2.80
N ILE A 39 -6.82 -8.30 -3.83
CA ILE A 39 -7.65 -7.58 -4.78
C ILE A 39 -8.48 -8.52 -5.65
N LEU A 40 -7.89 -9.59 -6.18
CA LEU A 40 -8.65 -10.59 -6.94
C LEU A 40 -9.71 -11.26 -6.07
N PHE A 41 -9.34 -11.62 -4.84
CA PHE A 41 -10.23 -12.23 -3.85
C PHE A 41 -11.43 -11.34 -3.54
N SER A 42 -11.22 -10.04 -3.31
CA SER A 42 -12.32 -9.11 -3.07
C SER A 42 -13.30 -9.03 -4.25
N TYR A 43 -12.86 -9.32 -5.46
CA TYR A 43 -13.70 -9.28 -6.65
C TYR A 43 -14.44 -10.61 -6.82
N THR A 44 -13.85 -11.73 -6.41
CA THR A 44 -14.48 -13.05 -6.53
C THR A 44 -15.48 -13.36 -5.41
N VAL A 45 -15.21 -12.92 -4.17
CA VAL A 45 -16.04 -13.25 -2.99
C VAL A 45 -17.53 -12.93 -3.19
N PRO A 46 -17.92 -11.74 -3.72
CA PRO A 46 -19.32 -11.41 -3.89
C PRO A 46 -20.05 -12.25 -4.94
N PHE A 47 -19.39 -13.13 -5.71
CA PHE A 47 -20.03 -14.04 -6.65
C PHE A 47 -20.23 -15.45 -6.09
N ILE A 48 -19.65 -15.75 -4.93
CA ILE A 48 -19.82 -17.03 -4.25
C ILE A 48 -21.14 -16.97 -3.47
N SER A 49 -22.02 -17.95 -3.72
CA SER A 49 -23.30 -18.08 -3.04
C SER A 49 -23.29 -19.29 -2.12
N ILE A 50 -23.60 -19.07 -0.84
CA ILE A 50 -23.77 -20.14 0.15
C ILE A 50 -25.26 -20.27 0.45
N GLN A 51 -25.79 -21.48 0.32
CA GLN A 51 -27.13 -21.80 0.77
C GLN A 51 -27.12 -21.90 2.30
N SER A 52 -27.91 -21.06 2.96
CA SER A 52 -28.08 -21.12 4.41
C SER A 52 -29.45 -21.74 4.70
N GLU A 53 -29.47 -22.78 5.52
CA GLU A 53 -30.72 -23.28 6.10
C GLU A 53 -31.32 -22.18 6.99
N ASN A 54 -32.65 -22.08 6.96
CA ASN A 54 -33.38 -21.06 7.71
C ASN A 54 -33.22 -21.28 9.22
N LEU A 55 -32.67 -20.30 9.93
CA LEU A 55 -33.14 -20.05 11.29
C LEU A 55 -34.52 -19.42 11.15
N LYS A 56 -35.56 -20.17 11.52
CA LYS A 56 -36.97 -19.72 11.52
C LYS A 56 -37.03 -18.30 12.12
N PRO A 57 -37.66 -17.31 11.45
CA PRO A 57 -37.95 -16.06 12.10
C PRO A 57 -38.93 -16.35 13.24
N SER A 58 -38.47 -16.20 14.49
CA SER A 58 -39.36 -16.13 15.64
C SER A 58 -40.29 -14.93 15.42
N ASN A 59 -41.59 -15.19 15.47
CA ASN A 59 -42.65 -14.20 15.33
C ASN A 59 -42.39 -13.00 16.25
N ARG A 60 -41.84 -11.92 15.69
CA ARG A 60 -42.07 -10.59 16.27
C ARG A 60 -43.37 -10.09 15.70
N ILE A 61 -44.37 -10.05 16.58
CA ILE A 61 -45.68 -9.44 16.39
C ILE A 61 -45.48 -8.10 15.68
N GLN A 62 -45.90 -8.02 14.43
CA GLN A 62 -45.98 -6.78 13.69
C GLN A 62 -47.39 -6.25 13.94
N THR A 63 -47.46 -5.21 14.77
CA THR A 63 -48.70 -4.48 15.06
C THR A 63 -49.30 -4.00 13.75
N THR A 64 -50.51 -4.47 13.48
CA THR A 64 -51.38 -4.07 12.38
C THR A 64 -51.55 -2.54 12.37
N PHE A 65 -51.06 -1.90 11.32
CA PHE A 65 -51.66 -0.66 10.81
C PHE A 65 -52.41 -1.02 9.54
N GLU A 66 -53.71 -1.20 9.67
CA GLU A 66 -54.64 -1.18 8.54
C GLU A 66 -54.61 0.23 7.95
N THR A 67 -54.22 0.33 6.69
CA THR A 67 -54.63 1.45 5.84
C THR A 67 -55.08 0.84 4.53
N THR A 68 -56.40 0.82 4.38
CA THR A 68 -57.11 0.57 3.14
C THR A 68 -56.55 1.52 2.06
N GLN A 69 -55.83 0.97 1.08
CA GLN A 69 -55.60 1.66 -0.18
C GLN A 69 -56.43 0.99 -1.26
N GLN A 70 -57.52 1.66 -1.61
CA GLN A 70 -58.25 1.43 -2.85
C GLN A 70 -57.26 1.51 -4.03
N ALA A 71 -57.28 0.48 -4.87
CA ALA A 71 -56.65 0.51 -6.17
C ALA A 71 -57.36 1.56 -7.03
N LEU A 72 -56.65 2.64 -7.37
CA LEU A 72 -56.91 3.40 -8.58
C LEU A 72 -56.05 2.77 -9.68
N ASP A 73 -56.71 2.12 -10.62
CA ASP A 73 -56.15 1.80 -11.92
C ASP A 73 -55.64 3.09 -12.56
N ILE A 74 -54.33 3.17 -12.76
CA ILE A 74 -53.70 4.16 -13.64
C ILE A 74 -53.00 3.36 -14.74
N THR A 75 -53.55 3.49 -15.94
CA THR A 75 -53.01 3.06 -17.23
C THR A 75 -51.48 3.21 -17.32
N PRO A 76 -50.71 2.17 -17.70
CA PRO A 76 -49.28 2.32 -17.90
C PRO A 76 -49.04 2.96 -19.27
N GLY A 77 -48.95 4.27 -19.29
CA GLY A 77 -48.64 5.09 -20.46
C GLY A 77 -47.59 6.14 -20.13
N GLN A 78 -46.47 5.73 -19.54
CA GLN A 78 -45.25 6.53 -19.52
C GLN A 78 -44.08 5.63 -19.91
N GLU A 79 -43.45 5.94 -21.04
CA GLU A 79 -42.13 5.42 -21.34
C GLU A 79 -41.22 5.81 -20.18
N ASN A 80 -40.89 4.82 -19.35
CA ASN A 80 -39.87 4.97 -18.32
C ASN A 80 -38.60 5.40 -19.04
N PHE A 81 -38.27 6.70 -18.96
CA PHE A 81 -37.03 7.24 -19.48
C PHE A 81 -35.88 6.30 -19.13
N ASN A 82 -35.18 5.85 -20.15
CA ASN A 82 -34.28 4.70 -20.10
C ASN A 82 -32.94 5.03 -19.42
N LEU A 83 -32.99 5.64 -18.22
CA LEU A 83 -31.86 6.14 -17.45
C LEU A 83 -30.83 5.03 -17.17
N ILE A 84 -31.31 3.80 -16.96
CA ILE A 84 -30.44 2.65 -16.73
C ILE A 84 -29.59 2.33 -17.97
N ASN A 85 -30.15 2.43 -19.17
CA ASN A 85 -29.40 2.21 -20.41
C ASN A 85 -28.34 3.30 -20.61
N TRP A 86 -28.66 4.56 -20.30
CA TRP A 86 -27.69 5.65 -20.32
C TRP A 86 -26.53 5.43 -19.34
N ILE A 87 -26.80 4.91 -18.14
CA ILE A 87 -25.74 4.56 -17.16
C ILE A 87 -24.80 3.49 -17.73
N TRP A 88 -25.34 2.45 -18.38
CA TRP A 88 -24.53 1.41 -19.02
C TRP A 88 -23.71 1.93 -20.21
N ILE A 89 -24.29 2.82 -21.02
CA ILE A 89 -23.59 3.48 -22.15
C ILE A 89 -22.45 4.34 -21.63
N ILE A 90 -22.68 5.16 -20.60
CA ILE A 90 -21.64 6.00 -19.98
C ILE A 90 -20.54 5.13 -19.38
N TYR A 91 -20.91 4.10 -18.62
CA TYR A 91 -19.96 3.15 -18.03
C TYR A 91 -19.08 2.50 -19.11
N GLY A 92 -19.69 1.94 -20.16
CA GLY A 92 -18.98 1.32 -21.28
C GLY A 92 -18.07 2.29 -22.01
N THR A 93 -18.53 3.52 -22.24
CA THR A 93 -17.74 4.58 -22.91
C THR A 93 -16.51 4.96 -22.09
N VAL A 94 -16.67 5.21 -20.79
CA VAL A 94 -15.53 5.56 -19.91
C VAL A 94 -14.53 4.41 -19.81
N THR A 95 -15.00 3.18 -19.63
CA THR A 95 -14.14 1.99 -19.62
C THR A 95 -13.40 1.81 -20.94
N LEU A 96 -14.06 2.03 -22.09
CA LEU A 96 -13.44 1.96 -23.40
C LEU A 96 -12.32 3.01 -23.57
N ILE A 97 -12.54 4.25 -23.11
CA ILE A 97 -11.52 5.31 -23.13
C ILE A 97 -10.28 4.89 -22.34
N PHE A 98 -10.45 4.32 -21.14
CA PHE A 98 -9.33 3.83 -20.33
C PHE A 98 -8.58 2.68 -21.01
N LEU A 99 -9.30 1.73 -21.62
CA LEU A 99 -8.69 0.62 -22.36
C LEU A 99 -7.92 1.11 -23.59
N ILE A 100 -8.47 2.03 -24.38
CA ILE A 100 -7.78 2.63 -25.53
C ILE A 100 -6.51 3.37 -25.06
N ARG A 101 -6.59 4.14 -23.97
CA ARG A 101 -5.42 4.82 -23.38
C ARG A 101 -4.33 3.83 -22.98
N MET A 102 -4.71 2.70 -22.36
CA MET A 102 -3.78 1.62 -21.99
C MET A 102 -3.11 1.01 -23.23
N ILE A 103 -3.89 0.69 -24.27
CA ILE A 103 -3.37 0.13 -25.53
C ILE A 103 -2.41 1.12 -26.21
N LYS A 104 -2.77 2.42 -26.28
CA LYS A 104 -1.90 3.46 -26.82
C LYS A 104 -0.57 3.54 -26.07
N SER A 105 -0.58 3.46 -24.74
CA SER A 105 0.65 3.44 -23.93
C SER A 105 1.52 2.22 -24.24
N PHE A 106 0.93 1.04 -24.36
CA PHE A 106 1.66 -0.17 -24.72
C PHE A 106 2.29 -0.09 -26.12
N ILE A 107 1.53 0.45 -27.09
CA ILE A 107 2.02 0.67 -28.46
C ILE A 107 3.15 1.71 -28.47
N ALA A 108 3.03 2.79 -27.69
CA ALA A 108 4.06 3.82 -27.59
C ALA A 108 5.40 3.23 -27.10
N ILE A 109 5.37 2.36 -26.09
CA ILE A 109 6.57 1.67 -25.59
C ILE A 109 7.19 0.79 -26.68
N LYS A 110 6.37 0.01 -27.41
CA LYS A 110 6.88 -0.85 -28.49
C LYS A 110 7.42 -0.07 -29.70
N LYS A 111 6.91 1.13 -29.95
CA LYS A 111 7.31 2.00 -31.07
C LYS A 111 8.59 2.81 -30.78
N MET A 112 9.11 2.80 -29.56
CA MET A 112 10.35 3.52 -29.24
C MET A 112 11.50 3.06 -30.15
N LYS A 113 12.18 4.03 -30.74
CA LYS A 113 13.33 3.80 -31.62
C LYS A 113 14.62 3.87 -30.81
N GLY A 114 15.58 3.02 -31.14
CA GLY A 114 16.86 2.97 -30.45
C GLY A 114 17.77 1.85 -30.93
N ARG A 115 19.01 1.85 -30.44
CA ARG A 115 19.97 0.78 -30.70
C ARG A 115 19.69 -0.38 -29.75
N ARG A 116 19.38 -1.56 -30.29
CA ARG A 116 19.22 -2.78 -29.50
C ARG A 116 20.58 -3.41 -29.22
N VAL A 117 20.86 -3.70 -27.96
CA VAL A 117 22.09 -4.36 -27.49
C VAL A 117 21.70 -5.48 -26.54
N LYS A 118 22.39 -6.62 -26.61
CA LYS A 118 22.29 -7.66 -25.58
C LYS A 118 23.41 -7.45 -24.57
N TYR A 119 23.06 -7.31 -23.30
CA TYR A 119 24.02 -7.16 -22.21
C TYR A 119 23.62 -8.11 -21.07
N GLN A 120 24.55 -8.98 -20.66
CA GLN A 120 24.32 -10.00 -19.62
C GLN A 120 23.02 -10.81 -19.81
N ASN A 121 22.78 -11.28 -21.04
CA ASN A 121 21.58 -12.03 -21.44
C ASN A 121 20.24 -11.28 -21.29
N GLN A 122 20.27 -9.95 -21.19
CA GLN A 122 19.09 -9.08 -21.19
C GLN A 122 19.06 -8.22 -22.45
N ASN A 123 17.86 -7.99 -22.99
CA ASN A 123 17.66 -7.09 -24.12
C ASN A 123 17.62 -5.65 -23.60
N ILE A 124 18.50 -4.81 -24.12
CA ILE A 124 18.57 -3.39 -23.81
C ILE A 124 18.29 -2.58 -25.08
N LEU A 125 17.40 -1.59 -24.98
CA LEU A 125 17.15 -0.60 -26.01
C LEU A 125 17.75 0.73 -25.55
N ILE A 126 18.79 1.19 -26.23
CA ILE A 126 19.40 2.50 -25.98
C ILE A 126 18.70 3.53 -26.85
N THR A 127 17.98 4.45 -26.23
CA THR A 127 17.29 5.56 -26.89
C THR A 127 18.17 6.80 -26.92
N LYS A 128 18.02 7.61 -27.98
CA LYS A 128 18.69 8.92 -28.10
C LYS A 128 18.05 9.97 -27.18
N GLU A 129 16.81 9.75 -26.76
CA GLU A 129 16.09 10.65 -25.87
C GLU A 129 16.61 10.50 -24.44
N CYS A 130 16.70 11.62 -23.71
CA CYS A 130 17.08 11.65 -22.30
C CYS A 130 15.92 11.16 -21.44
N THR A 131 15.67 9.85 -21.43
CA THR A 131 14.64 9.20 -20.62
C THR A 131 15.24 8.45 -19.44
N SER A 132 14.59 8.51 -18.27
CA SER A 132 14.96 7.67 -17.13
C SER A 132 15.00 6.19 -17.52
N PRO A 133 15.88 5.38 -16.91
CA PRO A 133 15.86 3.93 -17.03
C PRO A 133 14.48 3.40 -16.66
N PHE A 134 13.97 2.48 -17.47
CA PHE A 134 12.80 1.70 -17.08
C PHE A 134 12.81 0.36 -17.79
N SER A 135 12.13 -0.61 -17.18
CA SER A 135 12.02 -1.96 -17.70
C SER A 135 10.58 -2.33 -17.98
N PHE A 136 10.35 -2.89 -19.16
CA PHE A 136 9.03 -3.31 -19.56
C PHE A 136 9.05 -4.64 -20.32
N TRP A 137 8.19 -5.57 -19.89
CA TRP A 137 8.01 -6.91 -20.43
C TRP A 137 9.29 -7.75 -20.40
N ASN A 138 10.14 -7.64 -21.44
CA ASN A 138 11.39 -8.37 -21.61
C ASN A 138 12.53 -7.46 -22.11
N THR A 139 12.44 -6.14 -21.91
CA THR A 139 13.41 -5.17 -22.43
C THR A 139 13.65 -4.05 -21.43
N ILE A 140 14.93 -3.71 -21.22
CA ILE A 140 15.37 -2.55 -20.45
C ILE A 140 15.54 -1.39 -21.42
N TYR A 141 14.98 -0.23 -21.10
CA TYR A 141 15.08 0.99 -21.89
C TYR A 141 16.01 1.95 -21.15
N LEU A 142 17.03 2.45 -21.84
CA LEU A 142 18.04 3.34 -21.28
C LEU A 142 18.29 4.52 -22.21
N GLY A 143 18.34 5.73 -21.66
CA GLY A 143 18.85 6.89 -22.38
C GLY A 143 20.36 6.78 -22.63
N GLN A 144 20.83 7.37 -23.73
CA GLN A 144 22.25 7.43 -24.07
C GLN A 144 23.10 8.09 -22.97
N ASN A 145 22.51 8.99 -22.18
CA ASN A 145 23.13 9.67 -21.04
C ASN A 145 23.53 8.74 -19.89
N TYR A 146 23.01 7.51 -19.84
CA TYR A 146 23.35 6.52 -18.80
C TYR A 146 24.56 5.65 -19.17
N LEU A 147 25.18 5.91 -20.33
CA LEU A 147 26.39 5.24 -20.77
C LEU A 147 27.60 6.12 -20.48
N ARG A 148 28.34 5.78 -19.41
CA ARG A 148 29.65 6.38 -19.13
C ARG A 148 30.73 5.45 -19.66
N ASP A 149 31.56 5.92 -20.58
CA ASP A 149 32.59 5.11 -21.25
C ASP A 149 32.04 3.82 -21.89
N ASN A 150 30.85 3.91 -22.51
CA ASN A 150 30.10 2.76 -23.05
C ASN A 150 29.74 1.68 -22.02
N LYS A 151 29.75 1.99 -20.72
CA LYS A 151 29.33 1.08 -19.63
C LYS A 151 28.12 1.64 -18.90
N ILE A 152 27.25 0.72 -18.49
CA ILE A 152 26.06 1.00 -17.68
C ILE A 152 26.43 0.83 -16.21
N ASP A 153 25.97 1.71 -15.33
CA ASP A 153 26.14 1.53 -13.88
C ASP A 153 25.52 0.18 -13.46
N PRO A 154 26.30 -0.70 -12.81
CA PRO A 154 25.82 -2.05 -12.45
C PRO A 154 24.63 -2.02 -11.49
N ARG A 155 24.47 -0.96 -10.68
CA ARG A 155 23.36 -0.81 -9.74
C ARG A 155 22.05 -0.55 -10.48
N ILE A 156 22.06 0.36 -11.46
CA ILE A 156 20.91 0.63 -12.34
C ILE A 156 20.56 -0.62 -13.13
N PHE A 157 21.55 -1.24 -13.76
CA PHE A 157 21.30 -2.45 -14.56
C PHE A 157 20.68 -3.57 -13.72
N LEU A 158 21.17 -3.79 -12.50
CA LEU A 158 20.65 -4.84 -11.61
C LEU A 158 19.24 -4.52 -11.10
N HIS A 159 18.94 -3.25 -10.82
CA HIS A 159 17.61 -2.78 -10.46
C HIS A 159 16.61 -3.09 -11.59
N GLU A 160 16.92 -2.59 -12.79
CA GLU A 160 16.10 -2.76 -13.99
C GLU A 160 15.92 -4.24 -14.37
N LYS A 161 17.00 -5.01 -14.31
CA LYS A 161 16.98 -6.45 -14.52
C LYS A 161 16.03 -7.16 -13.54
N SER A 162 15.97 -6.73 -12.28
CA SER A 162 15.07 -7.32 -11.28
C SER A 162 13.60 -7.16 -11.66
N HIS A 163 13.21 -6.05 -12.28
CA HIS A 163 11.83 -5.86 -12.76
C HIS A 163 11.45 -6.87 -13.85
N LEU A 164 12.38 -7.20 -14.75
CA LEU A 164 12.18 -8.19 -15.80
C LEU A 164 12.12 -9.61 -15.22
N GLU A 165 13.11 -9.99 -14.41
CA GLU A 165 13.19 -11.34 -13.82
C GLU A 165 11.98 -11.66 -12.94
N GLN A 166 11.47 -10.67 -12.22
CA GLN A 166 10.28 -10.81 -11.38
C GLN A 166 8.96 -10.56 -12.14
N LYS A 167 9.01 -10.23 -13.43
CA LYS A 167 7.84 -9.97 -14.28
C LYS A 167 6.90 -8.89 -13.73
N HIS A 168 7.44 -7.80 -13.18
CA HIS A 168 6.64 -6.72 -12.56
C HIS A 168 5.66 -6.07 -13.55
N SER A 169 5.97 -6.06 -14.85
CA SER A 169 5.06 -5.55 -15.88
C SER A 169 3.72 -6.29 -15.94
N VAL A 170 3.69 -7.59 -15.61
CA VAL A 170 2.45 -8.39 -15.63
C VAL A 170 1.49 -7.89 -14.54
N ASP A 171 2.00 -7.71 -13.32
CA ASP A 171 1.23 -7.17 -12.20
C ASP A 171 0.67 -5.77 -12.51
N VAL A 172 1.47 -4.91 -13.16
CA VAL A 172 1.04 -3.56 -13.58
C VAL A 172 -0.06 -3.64 -14.64
N ILE A 173 0.05 -4.55 -15.60
CA ILE A 173 -1.00 -4.73 -16.62
C ILE A 173 -2.31 -5.21 -15.97
N ILE A 174 -2.24 -6.18 -15.05
CA ILE A 174 -3.42 -6.70 -14.34
C ILE A 174 -4.15 -5.57 -13.59
N ILE A 175 -3.41 -4.75 -12.82
CA ILE A 175 -4.02 -3.67 -12.04
C ILE A 175 -4.57 -2.54 -12.93
N GLU A 176 -3.94 -2.26 -14.08
CA GLU A 176 -4.44 -1.28 -15.04
C GLU A 176 -5.73 -1.76 -15.72
N ILE A 177 -5.83 -3.05 -16.05
CA ILE A 177 -7.05 -3.68 -16.57
C ILE A 177 -8.17 -3.57 -15.52
N LEU A 178 -7.93 -4.00 -14.27
CA LEU A 178 -8.91 -3.90 -13.19
C LEU A 178 -9.38 -2.45 -13.00
N LYS A 179 -8.44 -1.49 -12.95
CA LYS A 179 -8.75 -0.06 -12.86
C LYS A 179 -9.61 0.45 -14.01
N ALA A 180 -9.45 -0.05 -15.23
CA ALA A 180 -10.29 0.36 -16.36
C ALA A 180 -11.75 -0.09 -16.19
N PHE A 181 -11.98 -1.28 -15.63
CA PHE A 181 -13.34 -1.79 -15.35
C PHE A 181 -13.95 -1.23 -14.07
N THR A 182 -13.13 -0.89 -13.08
CA THR A 182 -13.59 -0.38 -11.77
C THR A 182 -13.02 0.99 -11.48
N TRP A 183 -13.03 1.88 -12.46
CA TRP A 183 -12.47 3.24 -12.34
C TRP A 183 -13.14 4.07 -11.23
N PHE A 184 -14.40 3.74 -10.89
CA PHE A 184 -15.14 4.36 -9.80
C PHE A 184 -14.73 3.85 -8.40
N ASN A 185 -13.97 2.75 -8.30
CA ASN A 185 -13.55 2.20 -7.02
C ASN A 185 -12.25 2.90 -6.55
N PRO A 186 -12.26 3.74 -5.50
CA PRO A 186 -11.06 4.45 -5.06
C PRO A 186 -9.94 3.53 -4.57
N SER A 187 -10.26 2.34 -4.04
CA SER A 187 -9.25 1.43 -3.48
C SER A 187 -8.25 0.95 -4.53
N ILE A 188 -8.66 0.84 -5.80
CA ILE A 188 -7.81 0.37 -6.90
C ILE A 188 -6.58 1.25 -7.11
N PHE A 189 -6.71 2.56 -6.89
CA PHE A 189 -5.63 3.53 -7.06
C PHE A 189 -4.57 3.36 -5.97
N PHE A 190 -5.01 3.05 -4.75
CA PHE A 190 -4.12 2.76 -3.63
C PHE A 190 -3.43 1.40 -3.79
N TYR A 191 -4.15 0.37 -4.27
CA TYR A 191 -3.55 -0.91 -4.63
C TYR A 191 -2.46 -0.75 -5.69
N ARG A 192 -2.72 0.00 -6.77
CA ARG A 192 -1.72 0.32 -7.79
C ARG A 192 -0.48 0.96 -7.17
N LYS A 193 -0.66 1.96 -6.31
CA LYS A 193 0.45 2.63 -5.63
C LYS A 193 1.23 1.66 -4.72
N ALA A 194 0.54 0.82 -3.96
CA ALA A 194 1.14 -0.18 -3.07
C ALA A 194 1.93 -1.26 -3.83
N ILE A 195 1.39 -1.76 -4.94
CA ILE A 195 2.03 -2.77 -5.79
C ILE A 195 3.32 -2.20 -6.39
N ILE A 196 3.27 -1.00 -6.99
CA ILE A 196 4.45 -0.34 -7.57
C ILE A 196 5.51 -0.10 -6.49
N THR A 197 5.15 0.48 -5.35
CA THR A 197 6.10 0.67 -4.24
C THR A 197 6.71 -0.66 -3.76
N ASN A 198 5.95 -1.74 -3.75
CA ASN A 198 6.48 -3.06 -3.37
C ASN A 198 7.41 -3.65 -4.45
N HIS A 199 7.17 -3.40 -5.74
CA HIS A 199 8.09 -3.75 -6.82
C HIS A 199 9.42 -3.02 -6.68
N GLU A 200 9.39 -1.72 -6.37
CA GLU A 200 10.60 -0.94 -6.09
C GLU A 200 11.40 -1.56 -4.94
N PHE A 201 10.75 -1.96 -3.84
CA PHE A 201 11.42 -2.61 -2.71
C PHE A 201 12.06 -3.95 -3.10
N LEU A 202 11.40 -4.73 -3.97
CA LEU A 202 11.94 -5.98 -4.49
C LEU A 202 13.15 -5.75 -5.41
N ALA A 203 13.12 -4.70 -6.22
CA ALA A 203 14.24 -4.31 -7.07
C ALA A 203 15.42 -3.80 -6.24
N ASP A 204 15.17 -2.92 -5.27
CA ASP A 204 16.17 -2.43 -4.33
C ASP A 204 16.80 -3.56 -3.50
N GLU A 205 16.01 -4.53 -3.03
CA GLU A 205 16.53 -5.71 -2.33
C GLU A 205 17.46 -6.54 -3.22
N ALA A 206 17.16 -6.67 -4.51
CA ALA A 206 18.01 -7.40 -5.45
C ALA A 206 19.38 -6.73 -5.64
N VAL A 207 19.42 -5.39 -5.64
CA VAL A 207 20.67 -4.62 -5.67
C VAL A 207 21.46 -4.83 -4.38
N LEU A 208 20.83 -4.62 -3.22
CA LEU A 208 21.51 -4.73 -1.93
C LEU A 208 22.05 -6.13 -1.61
N LYS A 209 21.45 -7.19 -2.18
CA LYS A 209 21.96 -8.57 -2.08
C LYS A 209 23.30 -8.80 -2.78
N LYS A 210 23.73 -7.90 -3.67
CA LYS A 210 25.05 -7.96 -4.33
C LYS A 210 26.14 -7.16 -3.60
N ASN A 211 25.94 -6.84 -2.31
CA ASN A 211 26.90 -6.17 -1.43
C ASN A 211 27.30 -4.75 -1.88
N PHE A 212 26.45 -4.05 -2.62
CA PHE A 212 26.63 -2.63 -2.87
C PHE A 212 26.36 -1.82 -1.59
N ASN A 213 27.08 -0.70 -1.42
CA ASN A 213 26.85 0.23 -0.32
C ASN A 213 25.47 0.88 -0.43
N VAL A 214 24.69 0.85 0.66
CA VAL A 214 23.33 1.41 0.71
C VAL A 214 23.33 2.92 0.43
N LYS A 215 24.28 3.67 0.98
CA LYS A 215 24.34 5.14 0.83
C LYS A 215 24.65 5.52 -0.61
N ASP A 216 25.65 4.88 -1.22
CA ASP A 216 26.03 5.17 -2.62
C ASP A 216 24.87 4.88 -3.58
N TYR A 217 24.10 3.83 -3.30
CA TYR A 217 22.90 3.51 -4.07
C TYR A 217 21.76 4.51 -3.84
N GLN A 218 21.56 4.98 -2.61
CA GLN A 218 20.58 6.04 -2.31
C GLN A 218 20.92 7.36 -3.00
N HIS A 219 22.20 7.75 -3.03
CA HIS A 219 22.67 8.91 -3.78
C HIS A 219 22.39 8.75 -5.28
N LEU A 220 22.69 7.59 -5.86
CA LEU A 220 22.38 7.31 -7.26
C LEU A 220 20.89 7.48 -7.60
N ILE A 221 20.00 6.95 -6.75
CA ILE A 221 18.54 7.11 -6.93
C ILE A 221 18.14 8.59 -6.81
N LEU A 222 18.75 9.32 -5.88
CA LEU A 222 18.45 10.73 -5.68
C LEU A 222 18.90 11.57 -6.90
N ASP A 223 20.10 11.31 -7.41
CA ASP A 223 20.64 11.96 -8.60
C ASP A 223 19.79 11.67 -9.83
N GLU A 224 19.26 10.45 -9.96
CA GLU A 224 18.32 10.08 -11.03
C GLU A 224 17.05 10.93 -10.98
N ILE A 225 16.43 11.06 -9.80
CA ILE A 225 15.20 11.84 -9.63
C ILE A 225 15.45 13.32 -9.96
N ILE A 226 16.53 13.90 -9.42
CA ILE A 226 16.88 15.31 -9.67
C ILE A 226 17.13 15.56 -11.16
N SER A 227 17.83 14.64 -11.84
CA SER A 227 18.17 14.77 -13.27
C SER A 227 16.95 14.71 -14.20
N THR A 228 15.82 14.16 -13.73
CA THR A 228 14.57 14.07 -14.49
C THR A 228 13.60 15.23 -14.24
N GLU A 229 13.82 16.06 -13.22
CA GLU A 229 12.92 17.16 -12.84
C GLU A 229 13.39 18.51 -13.39
N ASN A 230 12.97 18.86 -14.62
CA ASN A 230 13.31 20.12 -15.29
C ASN A 230 12.16 21.16 -15.35
N HIS A 231 11.15 21.09 -14.48
CA HIS A 231 10.00 22.02 -14.54
C HIS A 231 9.57 22.62 -13.18
N ASN A 232 9.79 23.94 -13.04
CA ASN A 232 9.54 24.75 -11.84
C ASN A 232 8.06 25.00 -11.47
N LEU A 233 7.09 24.42 -12.18
CA LEU A 233 5.66 24.67 -11.96
C LEU A 233 4.88 23.43 -11.47
N ILE A 234 5.57 22.32 -11.21
CA ILE A 234 4.93 21.05 -10.85
C ILE A 234 5.32 20.68 -9.42
N HIS A 235 4.33 20.37 -8.59
CA HIS A 235 4.57 19.80 -7.26
C HIS A 235 5.38 18.50 -7.38
N THR A 236 6.46 18.39 -6.61
CA THR A 236 7.34 17.22 -6.58
C THR A 236 6.65 15.99 -5.98
N PHE A 237 5.88 15.27 -6.80
CA PHE A 237 5.01 14.18 -6.35
C PHE A 237 5.73 12.84 -6.08
N ASN A 238 6.99 12.67 -6.51
CA ASN A 238 7.71 11.39 -6.39
C ASN A 238 8.50 11.16 -5.09
N PHE A 239 8.74 12.21 -4.27
CA PHE A 239 9.48 12.03 -3.01
C PHE A 239 8.83 11.04 -2.03
N THR A 240 7.50 10.87 -2.08
CA THR A 240 6.81 9.96 -1.16
C THR A 240 7.18 8.49 -1.37
N ASN A 241 7.45 8.06 -2.61
CA ASN A 241 7.87 6.68 -2.90
C ASN A 241 9.35 6.50 -2.56
N THR A 242 10.20 7.43 -2.98
CA THR A 242 11.64 7.43 -2.70
C THR A 242 11.94 7.42 -1.22
N LYS A 243 11.24 8.25 -0.42
CA LYS A 243 11.34 8.23 1.04
C LYS A 243 11.07 6.84 1.62
N LYS A 244 10.02 6.17 1.12
CA LYS A 244 9.70 4.81 1.57
C LYS A 244 10.77 3.79 1.16
N ARG A 245 11.32 3.90 -0.05
CA ARG A 245 12.45 3.07 -0.51
C ARG A 245 13.65 3.23 0.42
N PHE A 246 14.03 4.47 0.77
CA PHE A 246 15.17 4.73 1.64
C PHE A 246 14.97 4.22 3.07
N ILE A 247 13.78 4.42 3.64
CA ILE A 247 13.43 3.85 4.94
C ILE A 247 13.54 2.33 4.88
N MET A 248 13.00 1.68 3.84
CA MET A 248 13.00 0.23 3.70
C MET A 248 14.39 -0.39 3.51
N MET A 249 15.27 0.27 2.76
CA MET A 249 16.66 -0.17 2.59
C MET A 249 17.40 -0.24 3.94
N ASN A 250 17.18 0.77 4.79
CA ASN A 250 17.82 0.88 6.12
C ASN A 250 17.10 0.06 7.20
N THR A 251 15.88 -0.41 6.95
CA THR A 251 15.09 -1.16 7.93
C THR A 251 15.57 -2.60 8.07
N LYS A 252 15.68 -3.07 9.33
CA LYS A 252 15.97 -4.47 9.67
C LYS A 252 14.70 -5.31 9.66
N LYS A 253 14.84 -6.61 9.39
CA LYS A 253 13.72 -7.55 9.42
C LYS A 253 13.20 -7.72 10.86
N SER A 254 11.89 -7.60 11.05
CA SER A 254 11.25 -7.81 12.35
C SER A 254 11.22 -9.30 12.74
N LYS A 255 11.23 -9.58 14.05
CA LYS A 255 11.03 -10.95 14.56
C LYS A 255 9.57 -11.41 14.42
N LEU A 256 8.61 -10.47 14.41
CA LEU A 256 7.16 -10.75 14.34
C LEU A 256 6.64 -10.93 12.90
N THR A 257 7.51 -10.93 11.89
CA THR A 257 7.13 -11.07 10.48
C THR A 257 6.27 -12.32 10.24
N ASN A 258 6.59 -13.46 10.84
CA ASN A 258 5.81 -14.69 10.64
C ASN A 258 4.41 -14.61 11.26
N LEU A 259 4.27 -14.03 12.46
CA LEU A 259 2.98 -13.82 13.10
C LEU A 259 2.06 -12.92 12.27
N LYS A 260 2.62 -11.83 11.72
CA LYS A 260 1.87 -10.90 10.86
C LYS A 260 1.36 -11.55 9.57
N LYS A 261 2.08 -12.54 9.01
CA LYS A 261 1.59 -13.34 7.88
C LYS A 261 0.37 -14.18 8.27
N VAL A 262 0.42 -14.83 9.43
CA VAL A 262 -0.67 -15.68 9.92
C VAL A 262 -1.93 -14.84 10.18
N ILE A 263 -1.78 -13.62 10.71
CA ILE A 263 -2.89 -12.67 10.94
C ILE A 263 -3.64 -12.28 9.64
N CYS A 264 -3.02 -12.43 8.46
CA CYS A 264 -3.71 -12.18 7.19
C CYS A 264 -4.83 -13.19 6.90
N ILE A 265 -4.70 -14.43 7.39
CA ILE A 265 -5.67 -15.51 7.16
C ILE A 265 -7.02 -15.20 7.80
N PRO A 266 -7.13 -14.90 9.12
CA PRO A 266 -8.41 -14.56 9.72
C PRO A 266 -9.02 -13.30 9.10
N ALA A 267 -8.20 -12.31 8.68
CA ALA A 267 -8.72 -11.13 7.98
C ALA A 267 -9.40 -11.49 6.64
N LEU A 268 -8.84 -12.44 5.90
CA LEU A 268 -9.44 -12.99 4.67
C LEU A 268 -10.72 -13.78 4.98
N MET A 269 -10.75 -14.55 6.06
CA MET A 269 -11.94 -15.31 6.47
C MET A 269 -13.08 -14.39 6.94
N ILE A 270 -12.77 -13.32 7.67
CA ILE A 270 -13.75 -12.31 8.09
C ILE A 270 -14.34 -11.62 6.87
N THR A 271 -13.49 -11.16 5.93
CA THR A 271 -13.98 -10.54 4.69
C THR A 271 -14.80 -11.51 3.85
N PHE A 272 -14.41 -12.79 3.78
CA PHE A 272 -15.22 -13.83 3.14
C PHE A 272 -16.62 -13.92 3.76
N GLY A 273 -16.69 -14.10 5.09
CA GLY A 273 -17.97 -14.27 5.80
C GLY A 273 -18.88 -13.06 5.72
N LEU A 274 -18.33 -11.85 5.69
CA LEU A 274 -19.10 -10.60 5.59
C LEU A 274 -19.66 -10.35 4.17
N PHE A 275 -18.92 -10.71 3.13
CA PHE A 275 -19.24 -10.29 1.76
C PHE A 275 -19.78 -11.39 0.85
N VAL A 276 -19.72 -12.67 1.26
CA VAL A 276 -20.35 -13.78 0.52
C VAL A 276 -21.84 -13.54 0.28
N GLN A 277 -22.40 -14.03 -0.83
CA GLN A 277 -23.84 -13.99 -1.06
C GLN A 277 -24.53 -15.11 -0.28
N LYS A 278 -25.57 -14.77 0.47
CA LYS A 278 -26.47 -15.74 1.08
C LYS A 278 -27.71 -15.81 0.19
N THR A 279 -27.96 -16.99 -0.37
CA THR A 279 -29.17 -17.26 -1.14
C THR A 279 -30.10 -18.10 -0.28
N TYR A 280 -31.29 -17.60 -0.02
CA TYR A 280 -32.32 -18.34 0.69
C TYR A 280 -33.07 -19.21 -0.32
N ALA A 281 -33.29 -20.48 0.01
CA ALA A 281 -34.19 -21.32 -0.77
C ALA A 281 -35.56 -20.64 -0.81
N ASN A 282 -36.13 -20.45 -2.01
CA ASN A 282 -37.51 -20.02 -2.15
C ASN A 282 -38.39 -20.99 -1.34
N PRO A 283 -39.33 -20.51 -0.51
CA PRO A 283 -40.23 -21.40 0.21
C PRO A 283 -40.93 -22.29 -0.82
N ILE A 284 -40.96 -23.60 -0.54
CA ILE A 284 -41.60 -24.63 -1.37
C ILE A 284 -43.02 -24.19 -1.80
N GLU A 285 -43.69 -23.39 -0.97
CA GLU A 285 -44.98 -22.75 -1.23
C GLU A 285 -45.06 -21.93 -2.54
N LYS A 286 -43.97 -21.27 -2.96
CA LYS A 286 -43.93 -20.52 -4.23
C LYS A 286 -43.81 -21.44 -5.45
N MET A 287 -43.05 -22.55 -5.32
CA MET A 287 -42.97 -23.58 -6.36
C MET A 287 -44.28 -24.38 -6.46
N VAL A 288 -44.96 -24.63 -5.35
CA VAL A 288 -46.28 -25.28 -5.34
C VAL A 288 -47.34 -24.39 -6.00
N LYS A 289 -47.37 -23.08 -5.71
CA LYS A 289 -48.27 -22.13 -6.39
C LYS A 289 -48.00 -22.00 -7.88
N GLU A 290 -46.73 -21.98 -8.29
CA GLU A 290 -46.36 -21.86 -9.71
C GLU A 290 -46.62 -23.17 -10.48
N THR A 291 -46.48 -24.33 -9.82
CA THR A 291 -46.83 -25.63 -10.38
C THR A 291 -48.35 -25.81 -10.47
N GLN A 292 -49.13 -25.42 -9.46
CA GLN A 292 -50.60 -25.41 -9.53
C GLN A 292 -51.15 -24.46 -10.59
N LYS A 293 -50.48 -23.32 -10.83
CA LYS A 293 -50.82 -22.40 -11.91
C LYS A 293 -50.51 -22.98 -13.30
N ARG A 294 -49.49 -23.83 -13.43
CA ARG A 294 -49.18 -24.54 -14.69
C ARG A 294 -50.06 -25.76 -14.95
N ILE A 295 -50.64 -26.36 -13.91
CA ILE A 295 -51.56 -27.51 -14.02
C ILE A 295 -53.02 -27.08 -14.31
N SER A 296 -53.36 -25.80 -14.14
CA SER A 296 -54.72 -25.27 -14.35
C SER A 296 -55.01 -24.75 -15.77
N GLU A 297 -54.06 -24.84 -16.71
CA GLU A 297 -54.34 -24.60 -18.14
C GLU A 297 -54.85 -25.90 -18.80
N PRO A 298 -55.97 -25.85 -19.57
CA PRO A 298 -56.60 -27.07 -20.06
C PRO A 298 -55.73 -27.76 -21.13
N VAL A 299 -55.32 -28.99 -20.83
CA VAL A 299 -54.70 -29.92 -21.78
C VAL A 299 -55.72 -30.23 -22.88
N LYS A 300 -55.52 -29.68 -24.08
CA LYS A 300 -56.14 -30.16 -25.30
C LYS A 300 -55.06 -30.78 -26.20
N ASN A 301 -55.27 -32.07 -26.46
CA ASN A 301 -54.58 -32.93 -27.42
C ASN A 301 -53.16 -33.39 -27.04
N VAL A 302 -53.03 -34.63 -26.55
CA VAL A 302 -52.47 -35.76 -27.32
C VAL A 302 -52.95 -37.06 -26.63
N ILE A 303 -54.06 -37.62 -27.11
CA ILE A 303 -54.37 -39.05 -26.96
C ILE A 303 -54.26 -39.61 -28.37
N SER A 304 -53.12 -40.22 -28.68
CA SER A 304 -52.98 -41.24 -29.72
C SER A 304 -51.59 -41.84 -29.61
N GLU A 305 -51.55 -43.17 -29.42
CA GLU A 305 -50.37 -44.04 -29.38
C GLU A 305 -49.56 -43.89 -28.08
N SER A 306 -49.58 -44.83 -27.12
CA SER A 306 -49.42 -46.27 -27.30
C SER A 306 -49.95 -47.05 -26.08
N GLU A 307 -51.05 -47.77 -26.25
CA GLU A 307 -51.34 -48.98 -25.47
C GLU A 307 -50.53 -50.14 -26.06
N SER A 308 -49.48 -50.57 -25.34
CA SER A 308 -48.91 -51.92 -25.32
C SER A 308 -47.67 -51.81 -24.42
N THR A 309 -47.67 -52.21 -23.17
CA THR A 309 -47.81 -53.61 -22.73
C THR A 309 -48.24 -53.67 -21.27
N LEU A 310 -49.23 -54.53 -21.02
CA LEU A 310 -49.74 -54.97 -19.73
C LEU A 310 -48.67 -55.57 -18.80
N ASN A 311 -48.79 -55.22 -17.52
CA ASN A 311 -48.99 -56.09 -16.36
C ASN A 311 -48.27 -57.45 -16.28
N ASN A 312 -47.44 -57.60 -15.23
CA ASN A 312 -47.59 -58.62 -14.19
C ASN A 312 -46.85 -58.09 -12.92
N THR A 313 -47.55 -57.71 -11.83
CA THR A 313 -48.09 -58.54 -10.72
C THR A 313 -46.93 -59.14 -9.91
N GLU A 314 -46.58 -58.57 -8.74
CA GLU A 314 -46.93 -59.07 -7.37
C GLU A 314 -46.36 -60.47 -7.08
N ASN A 315 -46.02 -60.93 -5.87
CA ASN A 315 -46.00 -60.49 -4.48
C ASN A 315 -45.14 -61.57 -3.75
N GLU A 316 -44.62 -61.26 -2.56
CA GLU A 316 -44.47 -62.13 -1.35
C GLU A 316 -43.31 -61.58 -0.49
N PHE A 317 -43.56 -60.76 0.55
CA PHE A 317 -44.10 -61.09 1.89
C PHE A 317 -43.13 -62.00 2.68
N SER A 318 -42.24 -61.40 3.48
CA SER A 318 -42.34 -61.22 4.94
C SER A 318 -41.74 -62.37 5.73
N ASP A 319 -40.79 -62.06 6.62
CA ASP A 319 -40.92 -62.54 7.99
C ASP A 319 -40.41 -61.52 9.02
N HIS A 320 -41.14 -61.47 10.13
CA HIS A 320 -41.15 -60.58 11.30
C HIS A 320 -39.96 -60.89 12.26
N GLN A 321 -39.59 -60.20 13.35
CA GLN A 321 -40.19 -59.23 14.29
C GLN A 321 -39.09 -58.70 15.26
N SER A 322 -39.36 -57.53 15.87
CA SER A 322 -39.05 -56.91 17.22
C SER A 322 -37.91 -57.44 18.13
N GLU A 323 -37.20 -56.72 19.03
CA GLU A 323 -37.46 -55.69 20.06
C GLU A 323 -36.10 -55.04 20.50
N THR A 324 -35.95 -53.72 20.73
CA THR A 324 -36.11 -52.89 21.97
C THR A 324 -34.90 -52.84 22.94
N GLN A 325 -34.45 -51.61 23.29
CA GLN A 325 -33.75 -51.02 24.49
C GLN A 325 -32.77 -51.89 25.34
N GLU A 326 -31.80 -51.44 26.14
CA GLU A 326 -31.48 -50.21 26.89
C GLU A 326 -30.07 -50.40 27.52
N GLY A 327 -29.44 -49.37 28.10
CA GLY A 327 -28.32 -49.59 29.04
C GLY A 327 -27.49 -48.36 29.41
N LEU A 328 -27.58 -47.96 30.69
CA LEU A 328 -27.08 -46.72 31.31
C LEU A 328 -26.18 -47.10 32.53
N ILE A 329 -25.06 -46.36 32.75
CA ILE A 329 -24.27 -46.14 34.01
C ILE A 329 -23.62 -47.39 34.71
N THR A 330 -22.49 -47.43 35.45
CA THR A 330 -21.72 -46.47 36.27
C THR A 330 -20.34 -47.03 36.70
N SER A 331 -19.31 -46.20 36.63
CA SER A 331 -18.24 -45.86 37.62
C SER A 331 -17.59 -46.89 38.57
N ARG A 332 -16.23 -46.91 38.62
CA ARG A 332 -15.42 -46.75 39.85
C ARG A 332 -13.90 -46.54 39.62
N ASN A 333 -13.31 -45.74 40.51
CA ASN A 333 -11.90 -45.33 40.72
C ASN A 333 -10.84 -46.45 40.77
N GLU A 334 -9.58 -46.15 40.41
CA GLU A 334 -8.44 -46.05 41.35
C GLU A 334 -7.10 -45.57 40.70
N ASP A 335 -6.33 -44.85 41.51
CA ASP A 335 -5.07 -44.14 41.27
C ASP A 335 -3.79 -45.04 41.38
N ARG A 336 -2.65 -44.58 40.81
CA ARG A 336 -1.37 -44.19 41.48
C ARG A 336 -0.06 -44.44 40.67
N VAL A 337 0.68 -43.34 40.51
CA VAL A 337 2.15 -43.00 40.54
C VAL A 337 3.12 -44.18 40.88
N ILE A 338 4.39 -44.34 40.42
CA ILE A 338 5.65 -43.52 40.42
C ILE A 338 6.67 -44.20 39.42
N GLN A 339 7.60 -43.54 38.71
CA GLN A 339 9.01 -43.33 39.15
C GLN A 339 9.83 -42.32 38.32
N ASP A 340 10.76 -41.71 39.07
CA ASP A 340 11.66 -40.57 38.88
C ASP A 340 13.09 -41.05 38.56
N THR A 341 13.88 -40.33 37.72
CA THR A 341 15.36 -40.40 37.76
C THR A 341 16.07 -39.21 37.05
N ILE A 342 16.56 -38.26 37.85
CA ILE A 342 17.93 -37.65 37.84
C ILE A 342 18.37 -36.59 36.77
N ARG A 343 18.83 -35.44 37.31
CA ARG A 343 19.61 -34.27 36.79
C ARG A 343 21.15 -34.54 36.83
N PRO A 344 22.10 -33.58 36.68
CA PRO A 344 22.39 -32.52 35.69
C PRO A 344 23.92 -32.43 35.31
N LYS A 345 24.31 -31.44 34.49
CA LYS A 345 25.61 -30.70 34.53
C LYS A 345 25.45 -29.48 33.60
N GLU A 346 25.37 -28.21 34.02
CA GLU A 346 26.22 -27.35 34.85
C GLU A 346 27.58 -26.99 34.24
N SER A 347 27.67 -25.76 33.71
CA SER A 347 28.78 -24.84 33.99
C SER A 347 28.29 -23.39 33.90
N GLU A 348 28.02 -22.84 35.08
CA GLU A 348 28.31 -21.47 35.55
C GLU A 348 29.69 -20.95 35.06
N ASN A 349 30.12 -19.69 35.13
CA ASN A 349 29.64 -18.38 35.59
C ASN A 349 30.69 -17.38 35.04
N THR A 350 30.31 -16.15 34.71
CA THR A 350 30.99 -14.96 35.28
C THR A 350 30.23 -13.68 34.98
N VAL A 351 29.75 -13.08 36.06
CA VAL A 351 29.43 -11.66 36.17
C VAL A 351 30.73 -10.87 36.09
N ASN A 352 30.75 -9.78 35.33
CA ASN A 352 31.56 -8.62 35.68
C ASN A 352 30.81 -7.32 35.39
N LYS A 353 30.66 -6.54 36.46
CA LYS A 353 30.14 -5.17 36.53
C LYS A 353 31.32 -4.23 36.29
N ASN A 354 31.15 -3.17 35.49
CA ASN A 354 31.73 -1.81 35.60
C ASN A 354 31.37 -1.05 34.29
N LYS A 355 30.48 -0.04 34.37
CA LYS A 355 30.74 1.41 34.51
C LYS A 355 31.42 2.06 33.29
N THR A 356 30.77 3.14 32.84
CA THR A 356 31.25 4.25 31.99
C THR A 356 31.33 3.96 30.48
N ASP A 357 30.42 4.55 29.70
CA ASP A 357 30.78 5.74 28.93
C ASP A 357 29.58 6.42 28.25
N GLN A 358 29.64 7.74 28.31
CA GLN A 358 28.73 8.69 27.69
C GLN A 358 28.99 8.79 26.18
N ASN A 359 28.01 9.40 25.49
CA ASN A 359 28.11 10.09 24.20
C ASN A 359 28.08 9.25 22.92
N ALA A 360 26.99 9.41 22.16
CA ALA A 360 27.05 9.80 20.75
C ALA A 360 25.67 10.25 20.26
N ILE A 361 25.50 11.57 20.24
CA ILE A 361 24.38 12.30 19.66
C ILE A 361 24.61 12.33 18.14
N ASN A 362 23.73 11.69 17.35
CA ASN A 362 23.84 11.73 15.89
C ASN A 362 23.05 12.91 15.31
N GLN A 363 23.83 13.77 14.66
CA GLN A 363 23.45 14.98 13.93
C GLN A 363 22.55 14.64 12.73
N THR A 364 21.61 15.54 12.46
CA THR A 364 20.65 15.51 11.35
C THR A 364 21.17 16.44 10.26
N ASP A 365 21.59 15.88 9.12
CA ASP A 365 22.02 16.63 7.95
C ASP A 365 20.83 17.04 7.07
N THR A 366 20.81 18.31 6.65
CA THR A 366 20.06 18.83 5.49
C THR A 366 20.92 19.92 4.83
N PRO A 367 20.70 20.24 3.55
CA PRO A 367 21.67 20.09 2.47
C PRO A 367 22.49 21.36 2.24
N LEU A 368 23.75 21.21 1.88
CA LEU A 368 24.61 22.31 1.49
C LEU A 368 24.99 22.22 0.02
N THR A 369 24.68 23.29 -0.70
CA THR A 369 25.23 23.63 -2.01
C THR A 369 26.74 23.43 -2.05
N GLN A 370 27.21 22.76 -3.10
CA GLN A 370 28.60 22.52 -3.44
C GLN A 370 29.45 23.78 -3.32
N ASN A 371 30.38 23.74 -2.37
CA ASN A 371 31.71 24.29 -2.50
C ASN A 371 32.67 23.20 -2.01
N GLU A 372 33.77 23.01 -2.72
CA GLU A 372 34.85 22.03 -2.52
C GLU A 372 35.54 22.21 -1.14
N ALA A 373 34.80 22.04 -0.04
CA ALA A 373 35.31 22.15 1.31
C ALA A 373 35.68 20.74 1.80
N THR A 374 36.95 20.56 2.14
CA THR A 374 37.49 19.36 2.78
C THR A 374 36.95 19.18 4.20
N SER A 375 36.51 20.26 4.87
CA SER A 375 35.79 20.20 6.15
C SER A 375 34.73 21.31 6.28
N LEU A 376 33.55 20.96 6.79
CA LEU A 376 32.45 21.91 7.04
C LEU A 376 32.67 22.76 8.31
N PRO A 377 32.04 23.94 8.42
CA PRO A 377 32.09 24.76 9.63
C PRO A 377 31.45 24.04 10.83
N GLN A 378 31.96 24.29 12.05
CA GLN A 378 31.42 23.70 13.27
C GLN A 378 31.15 24.75 14.34
N TYR A 379 29.92 24.76 14.85
CA TYR A 379 29.55 25.52 16.05
C TYR A 379 30.18 24.88 17.30
N PRO A 380 30.71 25.65 18.27
CA PRO A 380 31.24 25.11 19.53
C PRO A 380 30.16 24.36 20.34
N GLY A 381 30.39 23.07 20.60
CA GLY A 381 29.37 22.20 21.22
C GLY A 381 28.40 21.56 20.21
N GLY A 382 28.60 21.80 18.91
CA GLY A 382 27.82 21.22 17.82
C GLY A 382 26.51 21.95 17.55
N ILE A 383 25.87 21.61 16.44
CA ILE A 383 24.67 22.31 15.96
C ILE A 383 23.47 22.21 16.92
N ASN A 384 23.43 21.16 17.75
CA ASN A 384 22.37 20.97 18.74
C ASN A 384 22.47 21.98 19.88
N GLU A 385 23.67 22.35 20.31
CA GLU A 385 23.87 23.42 21.29
C GLU A 385 23.42 24.77 20.75
N MET A 386 23.75 25.07 19.49
CA MET A 386 23.24 26.27 18.81
C MET A 386 21.72 26.29 18.78
N ARG A 387 21.07 25.18 18.40
CA ARG A 387 19.61 25.06 18.37
C ARG A 387 19.01 25.27 19.76
N ASN A 388 19.61 24.68 20.80
CA ASN A 388 19.15 24.84 22.18
C ASN A 388 19.27 26.29 22.67
N LYS A 389 20.37 26.97 22.35
CA LYS A 389 20.52 28.41 22.65
C LYS A 389 19.47 29.24 21.93
N MET A 390 19.27 28.98 20.64
CA MET A 390 18.28 29.67 19.82
C MET A 390 16.87 29.48 20.40
N LEU A 391 16.48 28.26 20.77
CA LEU A 391 15.18 27.98 21.40
C LEU A 391 14.98 28.70 22.73
N LYS A 392 16.02 28.84 23.56
CA LYS A 392 15.94 29.54 24.86
C LYS A 392 15.72 31.04 24.72
N VAL A 393 16.18 31.65 23.63
CA VAL A 393 16.10 33.10 23.40
C VAL A 393 15.03 33.48 22.38
N PHE A 394 14.34 32.49 21.79
CA PHE A 394 13.28 32.68 20.82
C PHE A 394 11.98 33.09 21.52
N ASP A 395 11.48 34.27 21.19
CA ASP A 395 10.26 34.81 21.78
C ASP A 395 9.04 34.51 20.91
N ALA A 396 8.40 33.37 21.20
CA ALA A 396 7.18 32.94 20.52
C ALA A 396 5.98 33.88 20.75
N ALA A 397 5.99 34.72 21.79
CA ALA A 397 4.88 35.62 22.10
C ALA A 397 4.75 36.78 21.11
N LYS A 398 5.79 37.05 20.31
CA LYS A 398 5.76 38.04 19.22
C LYS A 398 5.07 37.54 17.95
N LEU A 399 4.67 36.27 17.92
CA LEU A 399 4.01 35.65 16.78
C LEU A 399 2.52 35.57 17.06
N ASP A 400 1.71 36.06 16.13
CA ASP A 400 0.28 35.77 16.18
C ASP A 400 0.07 34.26 16.01
N PRO A 401 -0.84 33.61 16.75
CA PRO A 401 -1.21 32.24 16.46
C PRO A 401 -1.79 32.17 15.05
N ALA A 402 -1.28 31.25 14.24
CA ALA A 402 -1.69 31.09 12.86
C ALA A 402 -3.20 30.84 12.77
N LYS A 403 -3.93 31.69 12.04
CA LYS A 403 -5.32 31.39 11.67
C LYS A 403 -5.32 30.12 10.83
N ASN A 404 -6.18 29.15 11.15
CA ASN A 404 -6.36 27.90 10.39
C ASN A 404 -5.17 26.91 10.37
N ASN A 405 -4.50 26.65 11.51
CA ASN A 405 -3.42 25.65 11.61
C ASN A 405 -2.26 25.89 10.62
N GLU A 406 -2.02 27.13 10.20
CA GLU A 406 -0.94 27.44 9.27
C GLU A 406 0.42 27.22 9.96
N VAL A 407 1.37 26.66 9.21
CA VAL A 407 2.74 26.40 9.70
C VAL A 407 3.63 27.57 9.30
N TYR A 408 4.29 28.18 10.27
CA TYR A 408 5.36 29.14 10.05
C TYR A 408 6.59 28.43 9.49
N LYS A 409 7.13 28.94 8.39
CA LYS A 409 8.30 28.38 7.69
C LYS A 409 9.24 29.52 7.33
N THR A 410 10.53 29.34 7.59
CA THR A 410 11.58 30.27 7.18
C THR A 410 12.86 29.54 6.82
N GLU A 411 13.58 30.02 5.81
CA GLU A 411 14.95 29.60 5.51
C GLU A 411 15.90 30.70 6.01
N LEU A 412 16.66 30.37 7.06
CA LEU A 412 17.75 31.20 7.57
C LEU A 412 19.02 30.92 6.75
N SER A 413 19.65 31.96 6.22
CA SER A 413 20.93 31.89 5.52
C SER A 413 21.94 32.85 6.13
N TYR A 414 23.20 32.43 6.21
CA TYR A 414 24.28 33.22 6.79
C TYR A 414 25.64 32.71 6.27
N ILE A 415 26.67 33.53 6.35
CA ILE A 415 28.04 33.22 5.92
C ILE A 415 28.92 33.14 7.16
N ILE A 416 29.68 32.05 7.28
CA ILE A 416 30.75 31.93 8.27
C ILE A 416 32.04 32.35 7.57
N ALA A 417 32.70 33.38 8.08
CA ALA A 417 33.96 33.89 7.56
C ALA A 417 35.15 33.02 7.97
N GLU A 418 36.32 33.32 7.43
CA GLU A 418 37.57 32.57 7.69
C GLU A 418 38.03 32.63 9.14
N ASP A 419 37.65 33.70 9.87
CA ASP A 419 37.92 33.89 11.30
C ASP A 419 36.86 33.23 12.20
N GLY A 420 35.83 32.60 11.62
CA GLY A 420 34.73 31.99 12.36
C GLY A 420 33.62 32.95 12.79
N SER A 421 33.68 34.23 12.38
CA SER A 421 32.59 35.19 12.57
C SER A 421 31.43 34.93 11.60
N ILE A 422 30.24 35.42 11.95
CA ILE A 422 29.04 35.25 11.12
C ILE A 422 28.64 36.57 10.48
N THR A 423 28.38 36.55 9.18
CA THR A 423 27.95 37.69 8.36
C THR A 423 26.78 37.30 7.45
N ASP A 424 26.16 38.28 6.78
CA ASP A 424 25.07 38.08 5.80
C ASP A 424 23.86 37.27 6.31
N ILE A 425 23.42 37.52 7.55
CA ILE A 425 22.28 36.83 8.18
C ILE A 425 20.97 37.32 7.54
N LYS A 426 20.25 36.42 6.86
CA LYS A 426 18.97 36.66 6.19
C LYS A 426 17.99 35.53 6.48
N ALA A 427 16.73 35.85 6.73
CA ALA A 427 15.67 34.86 6.86
C ALA A 427 14.55 35.16 5.84
N MET A 428 14.08 34.14 5.13
CA MET A 428 13.05 34.26 4.11
C MET A 428 12.00 33.16 4.28
N GLY A 429 10.75 33.56 4.45
CA GLY A 429 9.68 32.66 4.88
C GLY A 429 8.28 33.22 4.67
N ASN A 430 7.25 32.43 4.98
CA ASN A 430 5.85 32.79 4.77
C ASN A 430 5.29 33.78 5.82
N ASN A 431 6.06 34.13 6.85
CA ASN A 431 5.65 35.09 7.87
C ASN A 431 6.80 36.01 8.27
N GLU A 432 6.57 37.31 8.20
CA GLU A 432 7.59 38.34 8.45
C GLU A 432 8.00 38.43 9.92
N ALA A 433 7.05 38.34 10.86
CA ALA A 433 7.35 38.32 12.30
C ALA A 433 8.23 37.11 12.68
N PHE A 434 7.94 35.94 12.11
CA PHE A 434 8.75 34.73 12.28
C PHE A 434 10.15 34.87 11.67
N ASN A 435 10.27 35.48 10.49
CA ASN A 435 11.56 35.76 9.87
C ASN A 435 12.41 36.71 10.74
N MET A 436 11.82 37.79 11.24
CA MET A 436 12.50 38.76 12.11
C MET A 436 12.95 38.13 13.43
N GLU A 437 12.06 37.41 14.12
CA GLU A 437 12.41 36.77 15.39
C GLU A 437 13.49 35.71 15.17
N THR A 438 13.43 34.92 14.09
CA THR A 438 14.49 33.97 13.72
C THR A 438 15.86 34.64 13.58
N ILE A 439 15.95 35.81 12.93
CA ILE A 439 17.21 36.56 12.81
C ILE A 439 17.69 37.03 14.19
N VAL A 440 16.79 37.56 15.02
CA VAL A 440 17.11 38.06 16.37
C VAL A 440 17.63 36.94 17.27
N SER A 441 16.91 35.82 17.34
CA SER A 441 17.28 34.68 18.18
C SER A 441 18.60 34.05 17.69
N PHE A 442 18.82 33.98 16.38
CA PHE A 442 20.07 33.47 15.82
C PHE A 442 21.26 34.38 16.14
N LYS A 443 21.11 35.71 16.06
CA LYS A 443 22.16 36.67 16.46
C LYS A 443 22.51 36.50 17.93
N LYS A 444 21.52 36.45 18.82
CA LYS A 444 21.73 36.23 20.27
C LYS A 444 22.40 34.88 20.57
N ALA A 445 21.99 33.82 19.88
CA ALA A 445 22.57 32.48 20.07
C ALA A 445 24.06 32.41 19.67
N ASN A 446 24.51 33.30 18.77
CA ASN A 446 25.88 33.40 18.28
C ASN A 446 26.66 34.57 18.88
N GLU A 447 26.10 35.27 19.86
CA GLU A 447 26.80 36.34 20.57
C GLU A 447 27.99 35.76 21.35
N ASN A 448 29.17 36.34 21.15
CA ASN A 448 30.44 35.88 21.73
C ASN A 448 30.81 34.42 21.37
N ILE A 449 30.34 33.92 20.22
CA ILE A 449 30.67 32.58 19.72
C ILE A 449 31.48 32.64 18.44
N THR A 450 32.66 32.02 18.46
CA THR A 450 33.52 31.85 17.29
C THR A 450 33.34 30.44 16.73
N TRP A 451 32.93 30.33 15.47
CA TRP A 451 32.78 29.05 14.78
C TRP A 451 34.15 28.53 14.34
N LYS A 452 34.29 27.20 14.24
CA LYS A 452 35.37 26.64 13.44
C LYS A 452 34.99 26.84 11.96
N PRO A 453 35.80 27.55 11.16
CA PRO A 453 35.49 27.83 9.76
C PRO A 453 35.54 26.57 8.90
N ALA A 454 34.94 26.62 7.70
CA ALA A 454 35.17 25.57 6.71
C ALA A 454 36.63 25.58 6.27
N LYS A 455 37.13 24.44 5.79
CA LYS A 455 38.44 24.37 5.14
C LYS A 455 38.31 23.88 3.71
N LYS A 456 39.04 24.53 2.81
CA LYS A 456 39.31 24.09 1.44
C LYS A 456 40.81 23.86 1.31
N ASP A 457 41.21 22.64 0.96
CA ASP A 457 42.63 22.24 0.84
C ASP A 457 43.46 22.56 2.12
N GLY A 458 42.83 22.38 3.28
CA GLY A 458 43.44 22.63 4.59
C GLY A 458 43.46 24.08 5.07
N LYS A 459 43.09 25.06 4.22
CA LYS A 459 43.02 26.48 4.56
C LYS A 459 41.58 26.93 4.91
N PRO A 460 41.37 27.81 5.90
CA PRO A 460 40.07 28.40 6.19
C PRO A 460 39.46 29.04 4.94
N SER A 461 38.16 28.84 4.71
CA SER A 461 37.42 29.41 3.59
C SER A 461 36.04 29.84 4.06
N PRO A 462 35.51 30.99 3.56
CA PRO A 462 34.16 31.40 3.88
C PRO A 462 33.15 30.39 3.36
N TYR A 463 32.08 30.18 4.12
CA TYR A 463 31.09 29.15 3.83
C TYR A 463 29.67 29.63 4.11
N LYS A 464 28.79 29.51 3.10
CA LYS A 464 27.38 29.89 3.21
C LYS A 464 26.55 28.73 3.74
N MET A 465 25.96 28.92 4.90
CA MET A 465 25.06 27.98 5.56
C MET A 465 23.60 28.34 5.27
N ARG A 466 22.74 27.32 5.26
CA ARG A 466 21.28 27.47 5.21
C ARG A 466 20.62 26.53 6.21
N ILE A 467 19.64 27.03 6.96
CA ILE A 467 18.89 26.27 7.95
C ILE A 467 17.41 26.52 7.71
N PRO A 468 16.62 25.51 7.32
CA PRO A 468 15.17 25.61 7.31
C PRO A 468 14.63 25.49 8.75
N LEU A 469 13.76 26.41 9.16
CA LEU A 469 13.03 26.38 10.43
C LEU A 469 11.53 26.35 10.15
N THR A 470 10.82 25.57 10.97
CA THR A 470 9.36 25.48 10.93
C THR A 470 8.78 25.50 12.33
N MET A 471 7.66 26.21 12.52
CA MET A 471 6.94 26.28 13.78
C MET A 471 5.43 26.16 13.54
N SER A 472 4.74 25.47 14.43
CA SER A 472 3.28 25.40 14.47
C SER A 472 2.82 25.58 15.91
N PHE A 473 1.67 26.21 16.10
CA PHE A 473 1.00 26.24 17.39
C PHE A 473 0.15 24.96 17.52
N GLU A 474 0.29 24.25 18.63
CA GLU A 474 -0.69 23.23 19.02
C GLU A 474 -1.86 23.97 19.70
N ASN A 475 -3.09 23.66 19.26
CA ASN A 475 -4.31 24.17 19.90
C ASN A 475 -4.60 23.46 21.20
#